data_AF-A0A3N5G317-F1
#
_entry.id   AF-A0A3N5G317-F1
#
_cell.length_a   1.000
_cell.length_b   1.000
_cell.length_c   1.000
_cell.angle_alpha   90.00
_cell.angle_beta   90.00
_cell.angle_gamma   90.00
#
_symmetry.space_group_name_H-M   'P 1'
#
loop_
_entity.id
_entity.type
_entity.pdbx_description
1 polymer ?
#
loop_
_entity_poly.entity_id
_entity_poly.type
_entity_poly.pdbx_seq_one_letter_code
_entity_poly.pdbx_strand_id
1 'polypeptide(L)'
;MKKKAIILIAVLILLLIYPVWRINNAKIRINQFYQQLFVDTSIENSESLAQKLNLIIIKSEEKDSKPMTLVVWDGWAFARWTCFVSYEKNKVVGKKVLFLDIGCQMAPFFKIYIICWTAACFVTFFPFIMEREPISLARAEYWRFIFKPWRLMTFAIANLSMTVIAPHTGDPTWDYFDVFSCRL
;
A
#
# COMPACT_ATOMS: atom_id res chain seq x y z
N MET A 1 3.84 -23.02 26.98
CA MET A 1 4.54 -21.77 26.62
C MET A 1 5.30 -21.89 25.31
N LYS A 2 6.22 -22.85 25.15
CA LYS A 2 7.03 -23.01 23.92
C LYS A 2 6.20 -23.02 22.62
N LYS A 3 5.09 -23.78 22.56
CA LYS A 3 4.23 -23.83 21.36
C LYS A 3 3.63 -22.48 20.93
N LYS A 4 3.13 -21.66 21.87
CA LYS A 4 2.54 -20.35 21.56
C LYS A 4 3.59 -19.35 21.09
N ALA A 5 4.76 -19.35 21.73
CA ALA A 5 5.89 -18.51 21.32
C ALA A 5 6.40 -18.88 19.91
N ILE A 6 6.51 -20.18 19.61
CA ILE A 6 6.89 -20.66 18.27
C ILE A 6 5.88 -20.22 17.21
N ILE A 7 4.58 -20.36 17.48
CA ILE A 7 3.52 -19.91 16.55
C ILE A 7 3.62 -18.41 16.30
N LEU A 8 3.80 -17.61 17.35
CA LEU A 8 3.93 -16.16 17.20
C LEU A 8 5.16 -15.78 16.36
N ILE A 9 6.32 -16.38 16.64
CA ILE A 9 7.54 -16.14 15.88
C ILE A 9 7.32 -16.51 14.41
N ALA A 10 6.66 -17.63 14.12
CA ALA A 10 6.33 -18.03 12.76
C ALA A 10 5.41 -17.03 12.07
N VAL A 11 4.39 -16.52 12.77
CA VAL A 11 3.49 -15.47 12.23
C VAL A 11 4.27 -14.18 11.95
N LEU A 12 5.14 -13.75 12.87
CA LEU A 12 5.98 -12.56 12.67
C LEU A 12 6.91 -12.71 11.47
N ILE A 13 7.56 -13.88 11.34
CA ILE A 13 8.41 -14.18 10.18
C ILE A 13 7.60 -14.16 8.89
N LEU A 14 6.42 -14.77 8.87
CA LEU A 14 5.52 -14.74 7.71
C LEU A 14 5.09 -13.31 7.34
N LEU A 15 4.78 -12.48 8.34
CA LEU A 15 4.42 -11.07 8.15
C LEU A 15 5.59 -10.23 7.60
N LEU A 16 6.84 -10.62 7.84
CA LEU A 16 8.02 -9.94 7.29
C LEU A 16 8.38 -10.46 5.88
N ILE A 17 8.31 -11.77 5.66
CA ILE A 17 8.68 -12.40 4.39
C ILE A 17 7.65 -12.11 3.30
N TYR A 18 6.35 -12.19 3.63
CA TYR A 18 5.28 -12.06 2.65
C TYR A 18 5.30 -10.72 1.89
N PRO A 19 5.44 -9.55 2.54
CA PRO A 19 5.56 -8.27 1.85
C PRO A 19 6.75 -8.22 0.88
N VAL A 20 7.94 -8.66 1.34
CA VAL A 20 9.17 -8.64 0.52
C VAL A 20 9.00 -9.51 -0.72
N TRP A 21 8.47 -10.72 -0.53
CA TRP A 21 8.15 -11.63 -1.63
C TRP A 21 7.14 -11.01 -2.60
N ARG A 22 6.07 -10.38 -2.09
CA ARG A 22 5.04 -9.75 -2.92
C ARG A 22 5.58 -8.57 -3.74
N ILE A 23 6.43 -7.73 -3.14
CA ILE A 23 7.07 -6.58 -3.79
C ILE A 23 8.03 -7.06 -4.89
N ASN A 24 8.83 -8.08 -4.62
CA ASN A 24 9.75 -8.65 -5.61
C ASN A 24 8.98 -9.27 -6.80
N ASN A 25 7.87 -9.95 -6.53
CA ASN A 25 7.01 -10.48 -7.60
C ASN A 25 6.38 -9.36 -8.44
N ALA A 26 5.95 -8.25 -7.81
CA ALA A 26 5.45 -7.09 -8.55
C ALA A 26 6.53 -6.49 -9.46
N LYS A 27 7.78 -6.38 -8.97
CA LYS A 27 8.93 -5.94 -9.77
C LYS A 27 9.13 -6.81 -11.01
N ILE A 28 9.10 -8.13 -10.84
CA ILE A 28 9.28 -9.08 -11.94
C ILE A 28 8.20 -8.90 -12.99
N ARG A 29 6.92 -8.83 -12.60
CA ARG A 29 5.80 -8.65 -13.54
C ARG A 29 5.87 -7.31 -14.28
N ILE A 30 6.18 -6.22 -13.58
CA ILE A 30 6.33 -4.90 -14.20
C ILE A 30 7.52 -4.87 -15.16
N ASN A 31 8.64 -5.52 -14.82
CA ASN A 31 9.78 -5.62 -15.74
C ASN A 31 9.46 -6.48 -16.96
N GLN A 32 8.70 -7.58 -16.80
CA GLN A 32 8.22 -8.40 -17.91
C GLN A 32 7.32 -7.59 -18.84
N PHE A 33 6.38 -6.82 -18.27
CA PHE A 33 5.53 -5.89 -19.02
C PHE A 33 6.38 -4.87 -19.80
N TYR A 34 7.34 -4.23 -19.12
CA TYR A 34 8.22 -3.23 -19.71
C TYR A 34 9.09 -3.77 -20.87
N GLN A 35 9.59 -5.00 -20.73
CA GLN A 35 10.42 -5.65 -21.75
C GLN A 35 9.62 -6.06 -22.99
N GLN A 36 8.35 -6.47 -22.82
CA GLN A 36 7.47 -6.89 -23.92
C GLN A 36 6.82 -5.71 -24.67
N LEU A 37 6.91 -4.50 -24.12
CA LEU A 37 6.45 -3.27 -24.75
C LEU A 37 7.47 -2.75 -25.77
N PHE A 38 7.15 -2.87 -27.06
CA PHE A 38 7.93 -2.29 -28.16
C PHE A 38 7.41 -0.90 -28.54
N VAL A 39 8.30 -0.05 -29.07
CA VAL A 39 7.91 1.20 -29.76
C VAL A 39 7.01 0.78 -30.94
N ASP A 40 5.85 1.42 -31.11
CA ASP A 40 4.74 1.05 -32.02
C ASP A 40 3.70 0.01 -31.54
N THR A 41 3.77 -0.48 -30.29
CA THR A 41 2.68 -1.32 -29.76
C THR A 41 1.40 -0.50 -29.62
N SER A 42 0.25 -1.03 -30.06
CA SER A 42 -1.05 -0.38 -29.86
C SER A 42 -1.46 -0.37 -28.39
N ILE A 43 -2.38 0.53 -28.03
CA ILE A 43 -2.95 0.61 -26.68
C ILE A 43 -3.63 -0.72 -26.31
N GLU A 44 -4.45 -1.28 -27.21
CA GLU A 44 -5.18 -2.54 -26.98
C GLU A 44 -4.25 -3.72 -26.68
N ASN A 45 -3.14 -3.85 -27.41
CA ASN A 45 -2.15 -4.90 -27.17
C ASN A 45 -1.46 -4.72 -25.82
N SER A 46 -1.21 -3.47 -25.43
CA SER A 46 -0.61 -3.14 -24.14
C SER A 46 -1.55 -3.48 -22.98
N GLU A 47 -2.85 -3.22 -23.14
CA GLU A 47 -3.86 -3.57 -22.14
C GLU A 47 -4.05 -5.07 -21.99
N SER A 48 -4.14 -5.80 -23.12
CA SER A 48 -4.19 -7.25 -23.13
C SER A 48 -2.98 -7.88 -22.44
N LEU A 49 -1.79 -7.33 -22.69
CA LEU A 49 -0.56 -7.76 -22.02
C LEU A 49 -0.59 -7.49 -20.51
N ALA A 50 -1.05 -6.30 -20.09
CA ALA A 50 -1.17 -5.97 -18.67
C ALA A 50 -2.19 -6.87 -17.96
N GLN A 51 -3.34 -7.16 -18.59
CA GLN A 51 -4.33 -8.09 -18.08
C GLN A 51 -3.78 -9.53 -17.96
N LYS A 52 -3.02 -9.99 -18.97
CA LYS A 52 -2.35 -11.31 -18.94
C LYS A 52 -1.37 -11.43 -17.77
N LEU A 53 -0.70 -10.35 -17.40
CA LEU A 53 0.21 -10.30 -16.26
C LEU A 53 -0.50 -10.00 -14.93
N ASN A 54 -1.84 -9.88 -14.93
CA ASN A 54 -2.65 -9.53 -13.77
C ASN A 54 -2.18 -8.22 -13.10
N LEU A 55 -1.87 -7.22 -13.92
CA LEU A 55 -1.47 -5.88 -13.51
C LEU A 55 -2.69 -4.95 -13.46
N ILE A 56 -2.67 -3.98 -12.55
CA ILE A 56 -3.74 -2.98 -12.43
C ILE A 56 -3.46 -1.87 -13.44
N ILE A 57 -4.49 -1.49 -14.19
CA ILE A 57 -4.40 -0.52 -15.29
C ILE A 57 -5.22 0.72 -14.93
N ILE A 58 -4.61 1.90 -15.07
CA ILE A 58 -5.28 3.19 -14.96
C ILE A 58 -5.01 3.95 -16.25
N LYS A 59 -6.07 4.41 -16.91
CA LYS A 59 -5.99 5.22 -18.12
C LYS A 59 -6.21 6.68 -17.76
N SER A 60 -5.31 7.55 -18.20
CA SER A 60 -5.57 8.98 -18.22
C SER A 60 -6.23 9.35 -19.54
N GLU A 61 -7.30 10.13 -19.50
CA GLU A 61 -7.88 10.71 -20.72
C GLU A 61 -6.90 11.72 -21.35
N GLU A 62 -6.95 11.83 -22.67
CA GLU A 62 -6.23 12.83 -23.43
C GLU A 62 -6.87 14.19 -23.16
N LYS A 63 -6.13 15.10 -22.50
CA LYS A 63 -6.61 16.44 -22.17
C LYS A 63 -5.57 17.48 -22.60
N ASP A 64 -6.02 18.46 -23.36
CA ASP A 64 -5.30 19.69 -23.71
C ASP A 64 -3.82 19.49 -24.06
N SER A 65 -3.56 18.78 -25.17
CA SER A 65 -2.22 18.64 -25.78
C SER A 65 -1.23 17.71 -25.08
N LYS A 66 -1.64 17.01 -24.01
CA LYS A 66 -0.80 16.00 -23.35
C LYS A 66 -1.03 14.61 -23.96
N PRO A 67 0.04 13.82 -24.19
CA PRO A 67 -0.08 12.45 -24.68
C PRO A 67 -0.86 11.58 -23.69
N MET A 68 -1.73 10.71 -24.22
CA MET A 68 -2.46 9.73 -23.42
C MET A 68 -1.47 8.87 -22.63
N THR A 69 -1.69 8.74 -21.32
CA THR A 69 -0.77 7.99 -20.44
C THR A 69 -1.49 6.79 -19.86
N LEU A 70 -0.92 5.61 -20.08
CA LEU A 70 -1.31 4.36 -19.45
C LEU A 70 -0.41 4.13 -18.24
N VAL A 71 -1.02 4.04 -17.06
CA VAL A 71 -0.31 3.72 -15.82
C VAL A 71 -0.63 2.28 -15.46
N VAL A 72 0.38 1.44 -15.50
CA VAL A 72 0.28 0.03 -15.11
C VAL A 72 1.04 -0.18 -13.82
N TRP A 73 0.42 -0.79 -12.82
CA TRP A 73 1.06 -0.93 -11.51
C TRP A 73 0.70 -2.23 -10.79
N ASP A 74 1.57 -2.61 -9.87
CA ASP A 74 1.37 -3.71 -8.93
C ASP A 74 2.24 -3.46 -7.69
N GLY A 75 1.87 -4.06 -6.56
CA GLY A 75 2.59 -3.87 -5.31
C GLY A 75 1.88 -4.43 -4.10
N TRP A 76 2.33 -4.02 -2.94
CA TRP A 76 1.71 -4.36 -1.67
C TRP A 76 1.70 -3.16 -0.73
N ALA A 77 0.51 -2.84 -0.21
CA ALA A 77 0.24 -1.66 0.60
C ALA A 77 0.82 -0.39 -0.03
N PHE A 78 2.03 -0.03 0.38
CA PHE A 78 2.68 1.21 0.03
C PHE A 78 3.95 1.08 -0.82
N ALA A 79 4.47 -0.13 -1.02
CA ALA A 79 5.58 -0.37 -1.94
C ALA A 79 5.02 -0.83 -3.27
N ARG A 80 5.13 0.03 -4.30
CA ARG A 80 4.49 -0.20 -5.61
C ARG A 80 5.49 0.00 -6.74
N TRP A 81 5.44 -0.90 -7.71
CA TRP A 81 6.11 -0.73 -8.98
C TRP A 81 5.09 -0.20 -9.99
N THR A 82 5.46 0.88 -10.65
CA THR A 82 4.61 1.60 -11.62
C THR A 82 5.35 1.71 -12.94
N CYS A 83 4.68 1.44 -14.04
CA CYS A 83 5.16 1.66 -15.39
C CYS A 83 4.24 2.68 -16.06
N PHE A 84 4.80 3.83 -16.40
CA PHE A 84 4.14 4.86 -17.17
C PHE A 84 4.46 4.62 -18.64
N VAL A 85 3.42 4.53 -19.48
CA VAL A 85 3.56 4.41 -20.92
C VAL A 85 2.82 5.57 -21.55
N SER A 86 3.54 6.40 -22.31
CA SER A 86 2.99 7.55 -23.00
C SER A 86 2.72 7.20 -24.45
N TYR A 87 1.52 7.54 -24.92
CA TYR A 87 1.05 7.27 -26.26
C TYR A 87 0.81 8.57 -27.01
N GLU A 88 1.21 8.59 -28.28
CA GLU A 88 0.86 9.64 -29.23
C GLU A 88 0.37 8.94 -30.50
N LYS A 89 -0.79 9.36 -31.02
CA LYS A 89 -1.41 8.73 -32.21
C LYS A 89 -1.52 7.20 -32.11
N ASN A 90 -1.93 6.69 -30.93
CA ASN A 90 -2.07 5.26 -30.63
C ASN A 90 -0.76 4.43 -30.68
N LYS A 91 0.40 5.09 -30.62
CA LYS A 91 1.71 4.45 -30.60
C LYS A 91 2.49 4.85 -29.36
N VAL A 92 3.25 3.91 -28.80
CA VAL A 92 4.12 4.16 -27.64
C VAL A 92 5.25 5.12 -28.04
N VAL A 93 5.31 6.29 -27.40
CA VAL A 93 6.38 7.29 -27.58
C VAL A 93 7.42 7.19 -26.47
N GLY A 94 6.98 6.84 -25.26
CA GLY A 94 7.87 6.78 -24.10
C GLY A 94 7.38 5.76 -23.09
N LYS A 95 8.33 5.20 -22.35
CA LYS A 95 8.04 4.34 -21.21
C LYS A 95 9.01 4.63 -20.07
N LYS A 96 8.49 4.66 -18.84
CA LYS A 96 9.27 4.90 -17.63
C LYS A 96 8.80 3.98 -16.52
N VAL A 97 9.73 3.23 -15.94
CA VAL A 97 9.46 2.44 -14.73
C VAL A 97 9.88 3.28 -13.52
N LEU A 98 8.97 3.40 -12.57
CA LEU A 98 9.20 4.05 -11.29
C LEU A 98 8.87 3.07 -10.17
N PHE A 99 9.81 2.93 -9.25
CA PHE A 99 9.55 2.29 -7.97
C PHE A 99 9.10 3.37 -7.00
N LEU A 100 7.84 3.33 -6.60
CA LEU A 100 7.35 4.14 -5.51
C LEU A 100 7.74 3.43 -4.22
N ASP A 101 8.95 3.73 -3.75
CA ASP A 101 9.36 3.41 -2.40
C ASP A 101 8.92 4.55 -1.49
N ILE A 102 8.06 4.24 -0.53
CA ILE A 102 7.83 5.09 0.67
C ILE A 102 9.17 5.62 1.20
N GLY A 103 10.19 4.77 1.20
CA GLY A 103 11.52 5.04 1.67
C GLY A 103 12.29 6.11 0.90
N CYS A 104 11.87 6.55 -0.28
CA CYS A 104 12.62 7.56 -1.04
C CYS A 104 11.92 8.93 -1.07
N GLN A 105 10.58 8.95 -1.07
CA GLN A 105 9.81 10.19 -1.22
C GLN A 105 9.11 10.68 0.05
N MET A 106 8.97 9.87 1.10
CA MET A 106 8.40 10.37 2.35
C MET A 106 9.39 11.28 3.07
N ALA A 107 8.86 12.39 3.59
CA ALA A 107 9.60 13.27 4.50
C ALA A 107 10.33 12.41 5.56
N PRO A 108 11.62 12.68 5.86
CA PRO A 108 12.40 11.90 6.83
C PRO A 108 11.68 11.69 8.16
N PHE A 109 10.85 12.66 8.55
CA PHE A 109 9.97 12.60 9.71
C PHE A 109 9.04 11.38 9.74
N PHE A 110 8.33 11.08 8.64
CA PHE A 110 7.34 10.00 8.65
C PHE A 110 8.01 8.62 8.76
N LYS A 111 9.20 8.44 8.18
CA LYS A 111 9.97 7.19 8.34
C LYS A 111 10.36 6.98 9.80
N ILE A 112 10.87 8.02 10.45
CA ILE A 112 11.24 7.97 11.87
C ILE A 112 10.00 7.67 12.70
N TYR A 113 8.88 8.35 12.41
CA TYR A 113 7.60 8.12 13.08
C TYR A 113 7.16 6.65 12.98
N ILE A 114 7.14 6.05 11.78
CA ILE A 114 6.74 4.66 11.59
C ILE A 114 7.67 3.68 12.32
N ILE A 115 8.99 3.91 12.28
CA ILE A 115 9.96 3.06 12.99
C ILE A 115 9.74 3.16 14.51
N CYS A 116 9.64 4.36 15.05
CA CYS A 116 9.39 4.60 16.48
C CYS A 116 8.05 4.02 16.92
N TRP A 117 6.99 4.24 16.14
CA TRP A 117 5.65 3.72 16.44
C TRP A 117 5.63 2.19 16.41
N THR A 118 6.23 1.58 15.39
CA THR A 118 6.34 0.13 15.29
C THR A 118 7.15 -0.46 16.46
N ALA A 119 8.26 0.17 16.82
CA ALA A 119 9.05 -0.24 17.98
C ALA A 119 8.25 -0.13 19.28
N ALA A 120 7.50 0.96 19.48
CA ALA A 120 6.62 1.12 20.63
C ALA A 120 5.51 0.04 20.68
N CYS A 121 4.93 -0.32 19.53
CA CYS A 121 4.00 -1.44 19.43
C CYS A 121 4.67 -2.77 19.82
N PHE A 122 5.90 -3.04 19.39
CA PHE A 122 6.61 -4.25 19.80
C PHE A 122 6.94 -4.26 21.30
N VAL A 123 7.40 -3.14 21.86
CA VAL A 123 7.72 -3.00 23.29
C VAL A 123 6.47 -3.22 24.17
N THR A 124 5.30 -2.78 23.71
CA THR A 124 4.04 -2.98 24.45
C THR A 124 3.43 -4.36 24.23
N PHE A 125 3.57 -4.94 23.04
CA PHE A 125 3.03 -6.25 22.71
C PHE A 125 3.87 -7.41 23.28
N PHE A 126 5.17 -7.22 23.43
CA PHE A 126 6.07 -8.27 23.93
C PHE A 126 5.76 -8.71 25.37
N PRO A 127 5.59 -7.80 26.36
CA PRO A 127 5.11 -8.14 27.70
C PRO A 127 3.73 -8.81 27.68
N PHE A 128 2.84 -8.37 26.78
CA PHE A 128 1.50 -8.95 26.64
C PHE A 128 1.51 -10.45 26.31
N ILE A 129 2.56 -10.93 25.65
CA ILE A 129 2.73 -12.35 25.31
C ILE A 129 3.52 -13.11 26.37
N MET A 130 4.49 -12.45 27.02
CA MET A 130 5.39 -13.09 27.97
C MET A 130 4.81 -13.24 29.37
N GLU A 131 4.04 -12.26 29.84
CA GLU A 131 3.44 -12.30 31.17
C GLU A 131 2.17 -13.16 31.18
N ARG A 132 2.05 -13.99 32.22
CA ARG A 132 0.89 -14.87 32.45
C ARG A 132 -0.18 -14.27 33.35
N GLU A 133 0.13 -13.15 34.00
CA GLU A 133 -0.83 -12.40 34.79
C GLU A 133 -1.92 -11.86 33.85
N PRO A 134 -3.21 -11.91 34.22
CA PRO A 134 -4.28 -11.43 33.38
C PRO A 134 -4.22 -9.90 33.32
N ILE A 135 -3.42 -9.39 32.39
CA ILE A 135 -3.43 -8.00 31.94
C ILE A 135 -4.90 -7.62 31.77
N SER A 136 -5.29 -6.47 32.30
CA SER A 136 -6.70 -6.02 32.31
C SER A 136 -7.35 -6.10 30.93
N LEU A 137 -6.58 -5.89 29.86
CA LEU A 137 -6.97 -6.00 28.46
C LEU A 137 -7.34 -7.43 28.00
N ALA A 138 -6.79 -8.47 28.64
CA ALA A 138 -7.08 -9.87 28.32
C ALA A 138 -8.29 -10.42 29.10
N ARG A 139 -8.86 -9.64 30.03
CA ARG A 139 -10.05 -10.05 30.79
C ARG A 139 -11.30 -9.95 29.92
N ALA A 140 -12.19 -10.93 30.02
CA ALA A 140 -13.46 -10.94 29.30
C ALA A 140 -14.31 -9.69 29.60
N GLU A 141 -14.18 -9.13 30.80
CA GLU A 141 -14.84 -7.89 31.23
C GLU A 141 -14.44 -6.68 30.39
N TYR A 142 -13.16 -6.57 30.01
CA TYR A 142 -12.67 -5.50 29.15
C TYR A 142 -13.25 -5.59 27.73
N TRP A 143 -13.30 -6.79 27.17
CA TRP A 143 -13.91 -6.99 25.86
C TRP A 143 -15.43 -6.77 25.89
N ARG A 144 -16.12 -7.22 26.93
CA ARG A 144 -17.55 -6.93 27.15
C ARG A 144 -17.80 -5.42 27.34
N PHE A 145 -16.84 -4.70 27.91
CA PHE A 145 -16.86 -3.25 28.03
C PHE A 145 -16.66 -2.56 26.67
N ILE A 146 -15.72 -3.01 25.83
CA ILE A 146 -15.51 -2.46 24.48
C ILE A 146 -16.67 -2.75 23.53
N PHE A 147 -17.17 -4.00 23.51
CA PHE A 147 -18.23 -4.42 22.57
C PHE A 147 -19.63 -3.94 22.94
N LYS A 148 -19.75 -2.95 23.84
CA LYS A 148 -21.04 -2.27 24.03
C LYS A 148 -21.40 -1.52 22.74
N PRO A 149 -22.62 -1.68 22.20
CA PRO A 149 -22.99 -1.14 20.88
C PRO A 149 -22.69 0.34 20.70
N TRP A 150 -22.98 1.18 21.71
CA TRP A 150 -22.73 2.63 21.63
C TRP A 150 -21.25 2.99 21.47
N ARG A 151 -20.33 2.18 22.02
CA ARG A 151 -18.88 2.43 21.90
C ARG A 151 -18.35 2.04 20.55
N LEU A 152 -18.83 0.92 20.02
CA LEU A 152 -18.54 0.52 18.66
C LEU A 152 -19.04 1.61 17.69
N MET A 153 -20.22 2.18 17.93
CA MET A 153 -20.70 3.32 17.14
C MET A 153 -19.79 4.54 17.27
N THR A 154 -19.36 4.94 18.48
CA THR A 154 -18.45 6.09 18.62
C THR A 154 -17.09 5.84 17.97
N PHE A 155 -16.54 4.63 18.07
CA PHE A 155 -15.30 4.25 17.38
C PHE A 155 -15.49 4.25 15.87
N ALA A 156 -16.61 3.71 15.37
CA ALA A 156 -16.92 3.70 13.95
C ALA A 156 -17.10 5.12 13.40
N ILE A 157 -17.83 5.99 14.11
CA ILE A 157 -18.02 7.39 13.74
C ILE A 157 -16.67 8.10 13.74
N ALA A 158 -15.86 7.97 14.79
CA ALA A 158 -14.54 8.61 14.86
C ALA A 158 -13.63 8.14 13.71
N ASN A 159 -13.59 6.83 13.45
CA ASN A 159 -12.79 6.25 12.38
C ASN A 159 -13.25 6.70 10.99
N LEU A 160 -14.57 6.69 10.75
CA LEU A 160 -15.16 7.21 9.51
C LEU A 160 -14.88 8.70 9.34
N SER A 161 -15.01 9.47 10.41
CA SER A 161 -14.72 10.92 10.40
C SER A 161 -13.26 11.16 10.02
N MET A 162 -12.30 10.44 10.62
CA MET A 162 -10.90 10.56 10.23
C MET A 162 -10.68 10.12 8.78
N THR A 163 -11.30 9.04 8.33
CA THR A 163 -11.12 8.53 6.96
C THR A 163 -11.68 9.48 5.91
N VAL A 164 -12.81 10.13 6.20
CA VAL A 164 -13.48 11.04 5.27
C VAL A 164 -12.87 12.45 5.32
N ILE A 165 -12.56 12.95 6.50
CA ILE A 165 -12.10 14.34 6.66
C ILE A 165 -10.62 14.47 6.32
N ALA A 166 -9.79 13.49 6.67
CA ALA A 166 -8.34 13.65 6.58
C ALA A 166 -7.79 13.90 5.16
N PRO A 167 -8.33 13.31 4.07
CA PRO A 167 -7.93 13.68 2.71
C PRO A 167 -8.23 15.15 2.36
N HIS A 168 -9.19 15.77 3.04
CA HIS A 168 -9.63 17.14 2.76
C HIS A 168 -8.96 18.21 3.63
N THR A 169 -8.06 17.84 4.55
CA THR A 169 -7.40 18.82 5.43
C THR A 169 -6.21 19.53 4.80
N GLY A 170 -5.80 19.16 3.57
CA GLY A 170 -4.62 19.72 2.91
C GLY A 170 -3.31 19.43 3.66
N ASP A 171 -3.33 18.40 4.51
CA ASP A 171 -2.12 17.92 5.19
C ASP A 171 -1.36 17.01 4.20
N PRO A 172 -0.10 17.33 3.89
CA PRO A 172 0.68 16.58 2.90
C PRO A 172 0.86 15.10 3.25
N THR A 173 0.59 14.69 4.49
CA THR A 173 0.58 13.28 4.93
C THR A 173 -0.51 12.47 4.22
N TRP A 174 -1.66 13.08 3.92
CA TRP A 174 -2.80 12.42 3.26
C TRP A 174 -2.76 12.59 1.75
N ASP A 175 -2.18 13.70 1.27
CA ASP A 175 -1.98 13.95 -0.16
C ASP A 175 -1.14 12.85 -0.86
N TYR A 176 -0.31 12.09 -0.13
CA TYR A 176 0.40 10.92 -0.67
C TYR A 176 -0.53 9.82 -1.20
N PHE A 177 -1.75 9.70 -0.67
CA PHE A 177 -2.74 8.73 -1.16
C PHE A 177 -3.53 9.28 -2.35
N ASP A 178 -3.70 10.61 -2.42
CA ASP A 178 -4.39 11.33 -3.49
C ASP A 178 -3.48 11.76 -4.65
N VAL A 179 -2.18 11.43 -4.65
CA VAL A 179 -1.26 11.71 -5.78
C VAL A 179 -1.73 11.07 -7.10
N PHE A 180 -2.64 10.09 -7.05
CA PHE A 180 -3.30 9.55 -8.24
C PHE A 180 -4.29 10.53 -8.89
N SER A 181 -4.78 11.53 -8.15
CA SER A 181 -5.83 12.46 -8.60
C SER A 181 -5.30 13.85 -8.99
N CYS A 182 -4.14 14.27 -8.47
CA CYS A 182 -3.69 15.67 -8.60
C CYS A 182 -2.39 15.92 -9.37
N ARG A 183 -1.88 14.96 -10.15
CA ARG A 183 -0.80 15.27 -11.11
C ARG A 183 -0.80 14.38 -12.36
N LEU A 184 -1.88 14.46 -13.14
CA LEU A 184 -1.90 14.15 -14.57
C LEU A 184 -2.46 15.37 -15.33
#